data_AF-A0A2H5QW71-F1
#
_entry.id   AF-A0A2H5QW71-F1
#
_cell.length_a   1.000
_cell.length_b   1.000
_cell.length_c   1.000
_cell.angle_alpha   90.00
_cell.angle_beta   90.00
_cell.angle_gamma   90.00
#
_symmetry.space_group_name_H-M   'P 1'
#
loop_
_entity.id
_entity.type
_entity.pdbx_description
1 polymer ?
#
loop_
_entity_poly.entity_id
_entity_poly.type
_entity_poly.pdbx_seq_one_letter_code
_entity_poly.pdbx_strand_id
1 'polypeptide(L)'
;MSDDTSEDMVVPQLPYIIKFCKAHGVSKENEFGKGKSNDELKEMLLVANYLNIKEMLDYLTKTLANRIKNKSVEYIRKFFGIQTNFMPEEEEAARKDNYRLDID
;
A
#
# COMPACT_ATOMS: atom_id res chain seq x y z
N MET A 1 30.27 13.82 -2.45
CA MET A 1 29.96 13.67 -1.02
C MET A 1 28.75 12.75 -0.97
N SER A 2 28.95 11.54 -0.48
CA SER A 2 27.90 10.54 -0.29
C SER A 2 26.95 11.06 0.78
N ASP A 3 25.68 11.28 0.45
CA ASP A 3 24.62 11.37 1.46
C ASP A 3 24.33 9.93 1.92
N ASP A 4 25.26 9.41 2.74
CA ASP A 4 25.05 8.17 3.48
C ASP A 4 24.26 8.48 4.75
N THR A 5 22.98 8.13 4.68
CA THR A 5 22.21 7.48 5.74
C THR A 5 21.85 8.24 7.02
N SER A 6 20.57 8.13 7.36
CA SER A 6 20.11 7.85 8.73
C SER A 6 20.02 9.03 9.71
N GLU A 7 19.54 10.19 9.27
CA GLU A 7 19.03 11.19 10.20
C GLU A 7 17.50 11.20 10.14
N ASP A 8 16.92 10.45 11.08
CA ASP A 8 15.55 10.58 11.57
C ASP A 8 14.44 10.27 10.55
N MET A 9 14.34 9.01 10.13
CA MET A 9 13.07 8.42 9.70
C MET A 9 12.14 8.29 10.92
N VAL A 10 11.74 9.44 11.50
CA VAL A 10 10.65 9.49 12.46
C VAL A 10 9.42 9.13 11.65
N VAL A 11 9.00 7.87 11.72
CA VAL A 11 7.79 7.45 11.03
C VAL A 11 6.62 8.16 11.69
N PRO A 12 6.01 9.19 11.07
CA PRO A 12 5.01 10.03 11.73
C PRO A 12 3.73 9.24 12.04
N GLN A 13 3.65 8.01 11.52
CA GLN A 13 2.56 7.07 11.72
C GLN A 13 2.69 6.26 13.02
N LEU A 14 3.85 6.24 13.69
CA LEU A 14 4.04 5.47 14.93
C LEU A 14 3.07 5.92 16.05
N PRO A 15 2.86 7.22 16.33
CA PRO A 15 1.85 7.69 17.28
C PRO A 15 0.42 7.21 16.93
N TYR A 16 0.12 7.11 15.65
CA TYR A 16 -1.17 6.64 15.17
C TYR A 16 -1.39 5.16 15.48
N ILE A 17 -0.35 4.34 15.31
CA ILE A 17 -0.37 2.91 15.65
C ILE A 17 -0.45 2.70 17.16
N ILE A 18 0.23 3.53 17.95
CA ILE A 18 0.10 3.50 19.41
C ILE A 18 -1.35 3.81 19.82
N LYS A 19 -1.99 4.79 19.18
CA LYS A 19 -3.41 5.10 19.41
C LYS A 19 -4.30 3.92 19.00
N PHE A 20 -4.01 3.27 17.88
CA PHE A 20 -4.72 2.08 17.41
C PHE A 20 -4.66 0.93 18.44
N CYS A 21 -3.47 0.63 18.96
CA CYS A 21 -3.28 -0.42 19.97
C CYS A 21 -4.02 -0.08 21.28
N LYS A 22 -3.98 1.18 21.72
CA LYS A 22 -4.72 1.66 22.91
C LYS A 22 -6.24 1.58 22.74
N ALA A 23 -6.74 1.68 21.52
CA ALA A 23 -8.17 1.58 21.21
C ALA A 23 -8.69 0.12 21.17
N HIS A 24 -7.85 -0.87 21.50
CA HIS A 24 -8.17 -2.31 21.43
C HIS A 24 -8.59 -2.80 20.03
N GLY A 25 -7.99 -2.25 18.97
CA GLY A 25 -8.13 -2.76 17.60
C GLY A 25 -9.10 -1.98 16.69
N VAL A 26 -9.47 -2.61 15.57
CA VAL A 26 -10.41 -2.04 14.58
C VAL A 26 -11.85 -2.35 15.03
N SER A 27 -12.44 -1.56 15.91
CA SER A 27 -13.91 -1.55 16.00
C SER A 27 -14.48 -1.05 14.67
N LYS A 28 -15.61 -1.61 14.21
CA LYS A 28 -16.21 -1.30 12.90
C LYS A 28 -16.57 0.19 12.69
N GLU A 29 -16.55 0.99 13.75
CA GLU A 29 -16.82 2.42 13.78
C GLU A 29 -15.55 3.29 13.80
N ASN A 30 -14.38 2.65 13.95
CA ASN A 30 -13.10 3.33 13.96
C ASN A 30 -12.78 3.74 12.52
N GLU A 31 -12.97 5.04 12.22
CA GLU A 31 -12.55 5.71 10.98
C GLU A 31 -11.02 5.75 10.80
N PHE A 32 -10.30 4.76 11.34
CA PHE A 32 -8.85 4.68 11.27
C PHE A 32 -8.45 4.52 9.81
N GLY A 33 -7.76 5.49 9.21
CA GLY A 33 -7.38 5.48 7.79
C GLY A 33 -8.30 6.26 6.85
N LYS A 34 -9.47 6.73 7.30
CA LYS A 34 -10.27 7.69 6.51
C LYS A 34 -9.57 9.05 6.46
N GLY A 35 -9.57 9.68 5.28
CA GLY A 35 -8.90 10.96 5.04
C GLY A 35 -7.38 10.88 4.89
N LYS A 36 -6.78 9.68 4.98
CA LYS A 36 -5.33 9.49 4.81
C LYS A 36 -4.91 9.42 3.35
N SER A 37 -3.78 10.05 3.03
CA SER A 37 -3.16 9.99 1.71
C SER A 37 -2.71 8.56 1.39
N ASN A 38 -2.39 8.30 0.13
CA ASN A 38 -1.87 6.99 -0.28
C ASN A 38 -0.52 6.69 0.38
N ASP A 39 0.32 7.70 0.57
CA ASP A 39 1.65 7.54 1.14
C ASP A 39 1.57 7.28 2.64
N GLU A 40 0.69 7.99 3.35
CA GLU A 40 0.42 7.72 4.77
C GLU A 40 -0.07 6.28 4.99
N LEU A 41 -0.96 5.77 4.13
CA LEU A 41 -1.43 4.38 4.23
C LEU A 41 -0.33 3.35 3.96
N LYS A 42 0.58 3.62 3.01
CA LYS A 42 1.72 2.74 2.73
C LYS A 42 2.71 2.72 3.89
N GLU A 43 3.02 3.88 4.46
CA GLU A 43 3.88 3.98 5.64
C GLU A 43 3.25 3.25 6.84
N MET A 44 1.95 3.44 7.07
CA MET A 44 1.23 2.70 8.12
C MET A 44 1.29 1.19 7.88
N LEU A 45 1.18 0.74 6.62
CA LEU A 45 1.27 -0.68 6.26
C LEU A 45 2.65 -1.24 6.62
N LEU A 46 3.72 -0.51 6.29
CA LEU A 46 5.09 -0.91 6.61
C LEU A 46 5.32 -1.00 8.12
N VAL A 47 4.84 -0.03 8.91
CA VAL A 47 5.01 -0.09 10.36
C VAL A 47 4.15 -1.18 10.99
N ALA A 48 2.91 -1.36 10.53
CA ALA A 48 2.05 -2.46 10.99
C ALA A 48 2.68 -3.83 10.70
N ASN A 49 3.32 -3.99 9.53
CA ASN A 49 4.08 -5.18 9.18
C ASN A 49 5.32 -5.37 10.07
N TYR A 50 6.11 -4.31 10.27
CA TYR A 50 7.31 -4.34 11.11
C TYR A 50 7.01 -4.70 12.57
N LEU A 51 5.92 -4.14 13.13
CA LEU A 51 5.48 -4.41 14.50
C LEU A 51 4.62 -5.68 14.62
N ASN A 52 4.38 -6.39 13.51
CA ASN A 52 3.57 -7.60 13.43
C ASN A 52 2.13 -7.46 14.00
N ILE A 53 1.47 -6.33 13.70
CA ILE A 53 0.10 -6.04 14.16
C ILE A 53 -0.89 -6.52 13.09
N LYS A 54 -1.25 -7.81 13.15
CA LYS A 54 -2.05 -8.49 12.12
C LYS A 54 -3.38 -7.79 11.80
N GLU A 55 -4.14 -7.37 12.80
CA GLU A 55 -5.45 -6.75 12.57
C GLU A 55 -5.35 -5.43 11.79
N MET A 56 -4.33 -4.64 12.10
CA MET A 56 -4.07 -3.37 11.40
C MET A 56 -3.55 -3.64 9.98
N LEU A 57 -2.67 -4.61 9.83
CA LEU A 57 -2.15 -5.03 8.53
C LEU A 57 -3.29 -5.49 7.61
N ASP A 58 -4.20 -6.33 8.11
CA ASP A 58 -5.37 -6.80 7.36
C ASP A 58 -6.30 -5.64 6.96
N TYR A 59 -6.53 -4.69 7.88
CA TYR A 59 -7.34 -3.51 7.61
C TYR A 59 -6.73 -2.60 6.52
N LEU A 60 -5.45 -2.28 6.66
CA LEU A 60 -4.73 -1.41 5.72
C LEU A 60 -4.63 -2.07 4.34
N THR A 61 -4.36 -3.37 4.29
CA THR A 61 -4.30 -4.14 3.03
C THR A 61 -5.65 -4.14 2.33
N LYS A 62 -6.77 -4.36 3.05
CA LYS A 62 -8.12 -4.25 2.48
C LYS A 62 -8.41 -2.85 1.96
N THR A 63 -7.99 -1.83 2.68
CA THR A 63 -8.20 -0.42 2.30
C THR A 63 -7.44 -0.08 1.02
N LEU A 64 -6.17 -0.48 0.94
CA LEU A 64 -5.34 -0.30 -0.26
C LEU A 64 -5.87 -1.11 -1.45
N ALA A 65 -6.26 -2.37 -1.23
CA ALA A 65 -6.87 -3.21 -2.25
C ALA A 65 -8.12 -2.56 -2.86
N ASN A 66 -8.99 -1.98 -2.03
CA ASN A 66 -10.15 -1.24 -2.50
C ASN A 66 -9.79 0.04 -3.28
N ARG A 67 -8.67 0.70 -2.97
CA ARG A 67 -8.22 1.90 -3.71
C ARG A 67 -7.67 1.57 -5.10
N ILE A 68 -6.98 0.44 -5.23
CA ILE A 68 -6.39 0.00 -6.51
C ILE A 68 -7.36 -0.83 -7.34
N LYS A 69 -8.47 -1.29 -6.75
CA LYS A 69 -9.53 -2.01 -7.47
C LYS A 69 -10.02 -1.19 -8.66
N ASN A 70 -10.06 -1.81 -9.83
CA ASN A 70 -10.47 -1.20 -11.10
C ASN A 70 -9.62 0.00 -11.57
N LYS A 71 -8.39 0.16 -11.06
CA LYS A 71 -7.45 1.16 -11.57
C LYS A 71 -6.61 0.58 -12.72
N SER A 72 -6.14 1.44 -13.61
CA SER A 72 -5.27 1.00 -14.72
C SER A 72 -3.91 0.52 -14.21
N VAL A 73 -3.24 -0.30 -15.01
CA VAL A 73 -1.89 -0.79 -14.71
C VAL A 73 -0.92 0.39 -14.55
N GLU A 74 -1.03 1.46 -15.37
CA GLU A 74 -0.15 2.62 -15.20
C GLU A 74 -0.39 3.34 -13.86
N TYR A 75 -1.66 3.43 -13.42
CA TYR A 75 -1.98 4.02 -12.13
C TYR A 75 -1.37 3.20 -10.99
N ILE A 76 -1.51 1.87 -11.03
CA ILE A 76 -0.96 0.97 -10.00
C ILE A 76 0.57 1.07 -9.97
N ARG A 77 1.24 1.12 -11.14
CA ARG A 77 2.70 1.31 -11.21
C ARG A 77 3.12 2.62 -10.55
N LYS A 78 2.47 3.73 -10.89
CA LYS A 78 2.74 5.04 -10.26
C LYS A 78 2.43 5.02 -8.77
N PHE A 79 1.34 4.38 -8.37
CA PHE A 79 0.93 4.26 -6.99
C PHE A 79 2.00 3.59 -6.13
N PHE A 80 2.62 2.52 -6.62
CA PHE A 80 3.68 1.81 -5.89
C PHE A 80 5.11 2.28 -6.24
N GLY A 81 5.26 3.28 -7.10
CA GLY A 81 6.59 3.74 -7.55
C GLY A 81 7.35 2.72 -8.40
N ILE A 82 6.63 1.80 -9.05
CA ILE A 82 7.21 0.74 -9.90
C ILE A 82 7.59 1.35 -11.24
N GLN A 83 8.87 1.26 -11.60
CA GLN A 83 9.34 1.62 -12.93
C GLN A 83 8.98 0.52 -13.94
N THR A 84 8.46 0.90 -15.11
CA THR A 84 8.23 -0.05 -16.20
C THR A 84 9.56 -0.46 -16.80
N ASN A 85 9.89 -1.75 -16.72
CA ASN A 85 11.04 -2.37 -17.40
C ASN A 85 10.64 -3.15 -18.65
N PHE A 86 9.34 -3.21 -18.98
CA PHE A 86 8.82 -3.90 -20.15
C PHE A 86 9.04 -3.10 -21.43
N MET A 87 9.43 -3.80 -22.50
CA MET A 87 9.29 -3.23 -23.84
C MET A 87 7.81 -3.17 -24.23
N PRO A 88 7.39 -2.24 -25.11
CA PRO A 88 5.98 -2.07 -25.49
C PRO A 88 5.32 -3.37 -26.00
N GLU A 89 6.08 -4.20 -26.72
CA GLU A 89 5.62 -5.48 -27.26
C GLU A 89 5.37 -6.53 -26.17
N GLU A 90 6.26 -6.61 -25.18
CA GLU A 90 6.11 -7.52 -24.02
C GLU A 90 4.90 -7.13 -23.16
N GLU A 91 4.67 -5.83 -22.99
CA GLU A 91 3.50 -5.34 -22.26
C GLU A 91 2.19 -5.63 -22.99
N GLU A 92 2.18 -5.54 -24.32
CA GLU A 92 1.01 -5.87 -25.13
C GLU A 92 0.72 -7.38 -25.12
N ALA A 93 1.75 -8.21 -25.19
CA ALA A 93 1.63 -9.66 -25.04
C ALA A 93 1.09 -10.04 -23.66
N ALA A 94 1.65 -9.48 -22.58
CA ALA A 94 1.19 -9.70 -21.21
C ALA A 94 -0.27 -9.23 -21.01
N ARG A 95 -0.69 -8.13 -21.64
CA ARG A 95 -2.09 -7.70 -21.64
C ARG A 95 -2.98 -8.71 -22.34
N LYS A 96 -2.61 -9.17 -23.55
CA LYS A 96 -3.38 -10.16 -24.33
C LYS A 96 -3.54 -11.49 -23.58
N ASP A 97 -2.48 -11.97 -22.94
CA ASP A 97 -2.51 -13.21 -22.16
C ASP A 97 -3.42 -13.10 -20.94
N ASN A 98 -3.36 -11.98 -20.21
CA ASN A 98 -4.26 -11.74 -19.09
C ASN A 98 -5.74 -11.74 -19.51
N TYR A 99 -6.09 -11.11 -20.64
CA TYR A 99 -7.46 -11.15 -21.16
C TYR A 99 -7.88 -12.55 -21.66
N ARG A 100 -6.92 -13.39 -22.05
CA ARG A 100 -7.19 -14.76 -22.51
C ARG A 100 -7.59 -15.68 -21.36
N LEU A 101 -6.99 -15.50 -20.18
CA LEU A 101 -7.30 -16.29 -18.98
C LEU A 101 -8.68 -16.00 -18.39
N ASP A 102 -9.30 -14.85 -18.69
CA ASP A 102 -10.64 -14.49 -18.22
C ASP A 102 -11.78 -15.06 -19.09
N ILE A 103 -11.45 -15.76 -20.19
CA ILE A 103 -12.42 -16.27 -21.19
C ILE A 103 -12.57 -17.81 -21.17
N ASP A 104 -11.75 -18.53 -20.39
CA ASP A 104 -11.88 -19.98 -20.16
C ASP A 104 -12.66 -20.31 -18.87
#